data_AF-A0A166AMX5-F1
#
_entry.id   AF-A0A166AMX5-F1
#
_cell.length_a   1.000
_cell.length_b   1.000
_cell.length_c   1.000
_cell.angle_alpha   90.00
_cell.angle_beta   90.00
_cell.angle_gamma   90.00
#
_symmetry.space_group_name_H-M   'P 1'
#
loop_
_entity.id
_entity.type
_entity.pdbx_description
1 polymer ?
#
loop_
_entity_poly.entity_id
_entity_poly.type
_entity_poly.pdbx_seq_one_letter_code
_entity_poly.pdbx_strand_id
1 'polypeptide(L)'
;MAGFRAGFVILISLFLAGHVWASANFSQCISQARDGMFGTTGLVDLYGQPTTNASAARGLTLATCEAHCGTDRTPFDWYLFSQEFSSWLLPWLALASQLPFGATTNAENILAFLMAIGSPALAVYSLSLTLLQRRWIHHRFADMVSVFPNASRISRVLVAQEQMSLRLAETGEGGDALLESLIVLPENEKWWETLAERIDGQVMWNIPAAVSIFWTVLALVFTLVDSIIGSDVDVSFHGHAVGAVWLWLIPVVGGWMRAGFESNPARIAREVDDLNETAAFVARHGDSDVPALARDHTLYRALTVNVRGTGQDEDCPAPIFEYARIFKTSAQVERIALMCDAVCEHLRRREPVAFARREWSITSPKDNLRGTASEVVRYCATSRGSHWAQGVWERIGYAAFTAIFMQWITTGAAVYITYQTPTTGLGCRSGAFLIYGIIATISWFLLLLATALSHASESPGSGHPSQNQVYYNTICTTLRITGKVLAALNAIWIVTLCMFQFTGIWNTCFCMSGVWSRGKGAYVMLGLTWAEHVQLGTRNVWIGGMALTGLGAGLYSVFIKFVLRPED
;
A
#
# COMPACT_ATOMS: atom_id res chain seq x y z
N MET A 1 19.87 -4.07 14.58
CA MET A 1 21.08 -3.19 14.59
C MET A 1 22.19 -3.64 13.65
N ALA A 2 22.46 -4.94 13.48
CA ALA A 2 23.50 -5.42 12.55
C ALA A 2 23.23 -5.08 11.06
N GLY A 3 21.99 -5.21 10.59
CA GLY A 3 21.62 -4.84 9.22
C GLY A 3 21.69 -3.34 8.90
N PHE A 4 21.45 -2.47 9.89
CA PHE A 4 21.54 -1.02 9.72
C PHE A 4 23.01 -0.56 9.62
N ARG A 5 23.91 -1.22 10.36
CA ARG A 5 25.36 -1.02 10.21
C ARG A 5 25.85 -1.49 8.84
N ALA A 6 25.35 -2.62 8.33
CA ALA A 6 25.72 -3.11 7.00
C ALA A 6 25.25 -2.17 5.87
N GLY A 7 24.01 -1.65 5.93
CA GLY A 7 23.49 -0.71 4.94
C GLY A 7 24.23 0.63 4.92
N PHE A 8 24.56 1.17 6.10
CA PHE A 8 25.32 2.42 6.24
C PHE A 8 26.78 2.25 5.78
N VAL A 9 27.39 1.10 6.08
CA VAL A 9 28.73 0.75 5.57
C VAL A 9 28.71 0.57 4.05
N ILE A 10 27.69 -0.06 3.45
CA ILE A 10 27.57 -0.18 1.98
C ILE A 10 27.40 1.18 1.32
N LEU A 11 26.59 2.08 1.88
CA LEU A 11 26.42 3.44 1.38
C LEU A 11 27.73 4.24 1.45
N ILE A 12 28.44 4.17 2.58
CA ILE A 12 29.76 4.80 2.75
C ILE A 12 30.81 4.15 1.84
N SER A 13 30.79 2.84 1.66
CA SER A 13 31.70 2.11 0.77
C SER A 13 31.45 2.42 -0.71
N LEU A 14 30.18 2.59 -1.12
CA LEU A 14 29.82 3.06 -2.47
C LEU A 14 30.19 4.53 -2.67
N PHE A 15 30.04 5.36 -1.64
CA PHE A 15 30.46 6.76 -1.64
C PHE A 15 32.00 6.89 -1.75
N LEU A 16 32.74 6.08 -0.98
CA LEU A 16 34.21 6.05 -1.00
C LEU A 16 34.78 5.43 -2.28
N ALA A 17 34.16 4.37 -2.81
CA ALA A 17 34.49 3.84 -4.14
C ALA A 17 34.13 4.83 -5.28
N GLY A 18 33.24 5.79 -4.99
CA GLY A 18 32.89 6.97 -5.79
C GLY A 18 34.09 7.83 -6.20
N HIS A 19 35.02 8.06 -5.27
CA HIS A 19 36.07 9.06 -5.45
C HIS A 19 37.33 8.57 -6.15
N VAL A 20 37.53 7.25 -6.30
CA VAL A 20 38.81 6.70 -6.78
C VAL A 20 38.88 6.59 -8.32
N TRP A 21 37.75 6.75 -9.04
CA TRP A 21 37.65 6.47 -10.49
C TRP A 21 36.75 7.49 -11.23
N ALA A 22 37.05 8.79 -11.13
CA ALA A 22 36.35 9.82 -11.89
C ALA A 22 37.36 10.72 -12.61
N SER A 23 37.28 10.78 -13.94
CA SER A 23 38.23 11.53 -14.78
C SER A 23 37.57 12.25 -15.97
N ALA A 24 36.31 11.91 -16.30
CA ALA A 24 35.68 12.41 -17.51
C ALA A 24 35.22 13.87 -17.35
N ASN A 25 35.73 14.75 -18.23
CA ASN A 25 35.28 16.12 -18.36
C ASN A 25 34.49 16.29 -19.66
N PHE A 26 33.18 16.10 -19.60
CA PHE A 26 32.32 16.12 -20.79
C PHE A 26 32.16 17.50 -21.43
N SER A 27 32.20 18.58 -20.64
CA SER A 27 32.14 19.95 -21.17
C SER A 27 33.37 20.26 -22.01
N GLN A 28 34.55 19.82 -21.55
CA GLN A 28 35.77 19.86 -22.34
C GLN A 28 35.71 18.90 -23.55
N CYS A 29 35.20 17.68 -23.38
CA CYS A 29 35.15 16.73 -24.49
C CYS A 29 34.28 17.23 -25.65
N ILE A 30 33.11 17.81 -25.37
CA ILE A 30 32.25 18.34 -26.43
C ILE A 30 32.82 19.62 -27.05
N SER A 31 33.56 20.44 -26.30
CA SER A 31 34.24 21.61 -26.90
C SER A 31 35.31 21.18 -27.89
N GLN A 32 36.10 20.17 -27.53
CA GLN A 32 37.11 19.56 -28.40
C GLN A 32 36.50 18.96 -29.68
N ALA A 33 35.33 18.33 -29.57
CA ALA A 33 34.57 17.86 -30.73
C ALA A 33 34.17 19.01 -31.66
N ARG A 34 33.68 20.14 -31.09
CA ARG A 34 33.24 21.33 -31.85
C ARG A 34 34.40 22.05 -32.54
N ASP A 35 35.58 22.01 -31.94
CA ASP A 35 36.82 22.54 -32.51
C ASP A 35 37.38 21.65 -33.64
N GLY A 36 36.72 20.52 -33.94
CA GLY A 36 37.05 19.64 -35.04
C GLY A 36 38.10 18.57 -34.72
N MET A 37 38.50 18.40 -33.45
CA MET A 37 39.56 17.45 -33.09
C MET A 37 39.18 15.97 -33.28
N PHE A 38 37.88 15.65 -33.34
CA PHE A 38 37.41 14.27 -33.53
C PHE A 38 37.07 13.94 -35.00
N GLY A 39 37.32 14.89 -35.92
CA GLY A 39 36.83 14.80 -37.29
C GLY A 39 35.30 14.95 -37.37
N THR A 40 34.69 14.45 -38.44
CA THR A 40 33.24 14.55 -38.68
C THR A 40 32.47 13.26 -38.36
N THR A 41 33.18 12.17 -38.06
CA THR A 41 32.57 10.85 -37.89
C THR A 41 31.99 10.71 -36.48
N GLY A 42 30.69 10.41 -36.41
CA GLY A 42 29.99 10.13 -35.15
C GLY A 42 29.64 11.37 -34.32
N LEU A 43 29.66 12.55 -34.93
CA LEU A 43 29.05 13.76 -34.38
C LEU A 43 27.54 13.73 -34.62
N VAL A 44 26.76 14.21 -33.64
CA VAL A 44 25.30 14.38 -33.81
C VAL A 44 24.84 15.82 -33.56
N ASP A 45 23.82 16.23 -34.30
CA ASP A 45 23.16 17.52 -34.17
C ASP A 45 22.23 17.59 -32.94
N LEU A 46 21.47 18.69 -32.82
CA LEU A 46 20.52 18.92 -31.72
C LEU A 46 19.45 17.82 -31.61
N TYR A 47 19.08 17.18 -32.72
CA TYR A 47 18.03 16.15 -32.79
C TYR A 47 18.59 14.73 -32.73
N GLY A 48 19.90 14.58 -32.51
CA GLY A 48 20.57 13.28 -32.46
C GLY A 48 20.80 12.67 -33.84
N GLN A 49 20.72 13.46 -34.91
CA GLN A 49 21.03 13.02 -36.27
C GLN A 49 22.51 13.23 -36.59
N PRO A 50 23.14 12.36 -37.40
CA PRO A 50 24.53 12.53 -37.79
C PRO A 50 24.77 13.88 -38.47
N THR A 51 25.82 14.60 -38.07
CA THR A 51 26.20 15.88 -38.69
C THR A 51 27.66 15.88 -39.10
N THR A 52 27.95 16.48 -40.26
CA THR A 52 29.33 16.68 -40.73
C THR A 52 29.90 18.03 -40.30
N ASN A 53 29.09 18.91 -39.70
CA ASN A 53 29.52 20.21 -39.23
C ASN A 53 29.90 20.15 -37.74
N ALA A 54 31.21 20.19 -37.45
CA ALA A 54 31.74 20.13 -36.10
C ALA A 54 31.16 21.20 -35.18
N SER A 55 31.05 22.46 -35.66
CA SER A 55 30.52 23.57 -34.87
C SER A 55 29.03 23.40 -34.47
N ALA A 56 28.27 22.64 -35.27
CA ALA A 56 26.86 22.34 -35.02
C ALA A 56 26.66 21.12 -34.13
N ALA A 57 27.73 20.40 -33.75
CA ALA A 57 27.63 19.21 -32.93
C ALA A 57 27.12 19.55 -31.51
N ARG A 58 26.09 18.80 -31.07
CA ARG A 58 25.52 18.86 -29.72
C ARG A 58 25.67 17.56 -28.94
N GLY A 59 26.01 16.48 -29.64
CA GLY A 59 26.33 15.21 -29.03
C GLY A 59 27.31 14.37 -29.86
N LEU A 60 27.57 13.17 -29.37
CA LEU A 60 28.43 12.16 -29.98
C LEU A 60 27.70 10.83 -30.02
N THR A 61 27.94 10.01 -31.04
CA THR A 61 27.56 8.59 -30.99
C THR A 61 28.27 7.89 -29.83
N LEU A 62 27.68 6.82 -29.29
CA LEU A 62 28.24 6.09 -28.14
C LEU A 62 29.70 5.68 -28.38
N ALA A 63 30.00 5.10 -29.54
CA ALA A 63 31.35 4.66 -29.88
C ALA A 63 32.36 5.82 -29.91
N THR A 64 31.98 6.97 -30.49
CA THR A 64 32.83 8.17 -30.51
C THR A 64 33.02 8.76 -29.11
N CYS A 65 31.96 8.75 -28.29
CA CYS A 65 32.02 9.23 -26.91
C CYS A 65 33.00 8.39 -26.08
N GLU A 66 32.88 7.06 -26.12
CA GLU A 66 33.78 6.18 -25.37
C GLU A 66 35.22 6.27 -25.87
N ALA A 67 35.43 6.41 -27.18
CA ALA A 67 36.75 6.51 -27.78
C ALA A 67 37.49 7.81 -27.43
N HIS A 68 36.78 8.95 -27.33
CA HIS A 68 37.41 10.26 -27.15
C HIS A 68 37.18 10.88 -25.77
N CYS A 69 36.02 10.68 -25.15
CA CYS A 69 35.70 11.17 -23.81
C CYS A 69 36.01 10.16 -22.70
N GLY A 70 36.28 8.90 -23.08
CA GLY A 70 36.51 7.79 -22.15
C GLY A 70 35.24 7.12 -21.64
N THR A 71 35.43 6.05 -20.87
CA THR A 71 34.36 5.26 -20.25
C THR A 71 34.09 5.65 -18.79
N ASP A 72 34.90 6.54 -18.24
CA ASP A 72 34.81 6.99 -16.86
C ASP A 72 33.60 7.91 -16.64
N ARG A 73 33.25 8.12 -15.37
CA ARG A 73 32.20 9.04 -14.95
C ARG A 73 32.71 10.45 -14.67
N THR A 74 31.79 11.40 -14.66
CA THR A 74 32.06 12.76 -14.15
C THR A 74 32.43 12.74 -12.67
N PRO A 75 33.28 13.67 -12.21
CA PRO A 75 33.59 13.82 -10.79
C PRO A 75 32.33 14.12 -9.96
N PHE A 76 32.35 13.69 -8.71
CA PHE A 76 31.30 13.97 -7.75
C PHE A 76 31.32 15.45 -7.35
N ASP A 77 30.17 16.12 -7.44
CA ASP A 77 29.96 17.49 -6.99
C ASP A 77 29.06 17.48 -5.73
N TRP A 78 29.66 17.83 -4.58
CA TRP A 78 28.93 17.88 -3.31
C TRP A 78 27.85 18.97 -3.28
N TYR A 79 28.15 20.13 -3.88
CA TYR A 79 27.22 21.26 -3.87
C TYR A 79 25.95 20.86 -4.62
N LEU A 80 26.10 20.35 -5.84
CA LEU A 80 25.00 19.86 -6.67
C LEU A 80 24.24 18.71 -6.01
N PHE A 81 24.95 17.72 -5.47
CA PHE A 81 24.33 16.61 -4.75
C PHE A 81 23.45 17.10 -3.61
N SER A 82 23.98 17.99 -2.75
CA SER A 82 23.26 18.47 -1.56
C SER A 82 22.01 19.27 -1.92
N GLN A 83 22.08 20.08 -2.99
CA GLN A 83 20.98 20.90 -3.48
C GLN A 83 19.85 20.02 -4.05
N GLU A 84 20.19 19.09 -4.95
CA GLU A 84 19.21 18.22 -5.59
C GLU A 84 18.60 17.22 -4.60
N PHE A 85 19.41 16.63 -3.73
CA PHE A 85 18.94 15.71 -2.69
C PHE A 85 17.93 16.39 -1.76
N SER A 86 18.25 17.58 -1.28
CA SER A 86 17.40 18.32 -0.33
C SER A 86 16.09 18.79 -0.96
N SER A 87 16.10 19.07 -2.26
CA SER A 87 14.94 19.58 -2.99
C SER A 87 14.03 18.46 -3.50
N TRP A 88 14.61 17.39 -4.05
CA TRP A 88 13.85 16.39 -4.80
C TRP A 88 13.64 15.07 -4.08
N LEU A 89 14.40 14.73 -3.04
CA LEU A 89 14.30 13.44 -2.36
C LEU A 89 13.97 13.56 -0.87
N LEU A 90 14.64 14.46 -0.15
CA LEU A 90 14.48 14.61 1.30
C LEU A 90 13.03 14.83 1.75
N PRO A 91 12.19 15.65 1.08
CA PRO A 91 10.80 15.83 1.47
C PRO A 91 9.97 14.54 1.37
N TRP A 92 10.31 13.65 0.43
CA TRP A 92 9.63 12.36 0.26
C TRP A 92 10.06 11.36 1.33
N LEU A 93 11.34 11.34 1.70
CA LEU A 93 11.81 10.50 2.80
C LEU A 93 11.18 10.93 4.13
N ALA A 94 11.03 12.24 4.34
CA ALA A 94 10.30 12.78 5.49
C ALA A 94 8.83 12.34 5.47
N LEU A 95 8.14 12.44 4.32
CA LEU A 95 6.75 12.01 4.21
C LEU A 95 6.59 10.48 4.34
N ALA A 96 7.51 9.69 3.82
CA ALA A 96 7.52 8.23 3.94
C ALA A 96 7.59 7.77 5.41
N SER A 97 8.24 8.56 6.29
CA SER A 97 8.25 8.30 7.73
C SER A 97 6.88 8.43 8.40
N GLN A 98 5.91 9.04 7.71
CA GLN A 98 4.54 9.23 8.19
C GLN A 98 3.58 8.12 7.72
N LEU A 99 4.07 7.12 6.98
CA LEU A 99 3.26 5.94 6.67
C LEU A 99 2.80 5.28 7.98
N PRO A 100 1.55 4.79 8.06
CA PRO A 100 1.06 4.17 9.29
C PRO A 100 1.82 2.87 9.57
N PHE A 101 2.40 2.81 10.75
CA PHE A 101 3.03 1.60 11.29
C PHE A 101 2.25 1.18 12.54
N GLY A 102 1.97 -0.11 12.66
CA GLY A 102 1.20 -0.66 13.78
C GLY A 102 1.53 -2.11 14.07
N ALA A 103 2.59 -2.65 13.46
CA ALA A 103 2.95 -4.04 13.63
C ALA A 103 3.41 -4.33 15.06
N THR A 104 3.33 -5.60 15.45
CA THR A 104 3.60 -6.04 16.82
C THR A 104 5.09 -5.93 17.18
N THR A 105 5.97 -6.01 16.17
CA THR A 105 7.42 -5.92 16.36
C THR A 105 8.06 -4.83 15.51
N ASN A 106 9.21 -4.32 15.96
CA ASN A 106 10.00 -3.36 15.20
C ASN A 106 10.46 -3.91 13.84
N ALA A 107 10.73 -5.22 13.76
CA ALA A 107 11.16 -5.87 12.52
C ALA A 107 10.02 -5.86 11.47
N GLU A 108 8.80 -6.15 11.90
CA GLU A 108 7.61 -6.08 11.03
C GLU A 108 7.30 -4.63 10.60
N ASN A 109 7.52 -3.64 11.47
CA ASN A 109 7.37 -2.22 11.08
C ASN A 109 8.40 -1.82 10.01
N ILE A 110 9.66 -2.26 10.12
CA ILE A 110 10.67 -2.05 9.08
C ILE A 110 10.28 -2.76 7.78
N LEU A 111 9.80 -4.02 7.87
CA LEU A 111 9.34 -4.75 6.70
C LEU A 111 8.15 -4.05 6.04
N ALA A 112 7.17 -3.58 6.82
CA ALA A 112 6.01 -2.84 6.33
C ALA A 112 6.43 -1.57 5.58
N PHE A 113 7.38 -0.82 6.14
CA PHE A 113 7.97 0.35 5.48
C PHE A 113 8.63 -0.01 4.15
N LEU A 114 9.51 -1.03 4.16
CA LEU A 114 10.20 -1.49 2.96
C LEU A 114 9.21 -2.01 1.90
N MET A 115 8.16 -2.71 2.30
CA MET A 115 7.13 -3.17 1.36
C MET A 115 6.36 -2.01 0.73
N ALA A 116 5.99 -0.99 1.52
CA ALA A 116 5.27 0.17 1.01
C ALA A 116 6.10 0.98 0.01
N ILE A 117 7.39 1.22 0.31
CA ILE A 117 8.29 1.95 -0.60
C ILE A 117 8.68 1.11 -1.83
N GLY A 118 8.89 -0.19 -1.61
CA GLY A 118 9.26 -1.13 -2.66
C GLY A 118 8.13 -1.51 -3.60
N SER A 119 6.88 -1.36 -3.18
CA SER A 119 5.71 -1.58 -4.02
C SER A 119 4.62 -0.55 -3.70
N PRO A 120 4.61 0.59 -4.40
CA PRO A 120 3.50 1.54 -4.28
C PRO A 120 2.18 0.94 -4.76
N ALA A 121 2.23 -0.02 -5.68
CA ALA A 121 1.06 -0.82 -6.06
C ALA A 121 0.46 -1.52 -4.82
N LEU A 122 1.28 -2.18 -4.00
CA LEU A 122 0.81 -2.80 -2.76
C LEU A 122 0.26 -1.77 -1.77
N ALA A 123 0.93 -0.62 -1.59
CA ALA A 123 0.48 0.42 -0.67
C ALA A 123 -0.87 1.03 -1.06
N VAL A 124 -1.04 1.35 -2.35
CA VAL A 124 -2.29 1.88 -2.91
C VAL A 124 -3.38 0.82 -2.90
N TYR A 125 -3.04 -0.43 -3.23
CA TYR A 125 -3.97 -1.56 -3.18
C TYR A 125 -4.53 -1.77 -1.78
N SER A 126 -3.65 -1.89 -0.77
CA SER A 126 -4.07 -2.10 0.61
C SER A 126 -4.96 -0.95 1.11
N LEU A 127 -4.62 0.31 0.79
CA LEU A 127 -5.47 1.47 1.15
C LEU A 127 -6.83 1.41 0.45
N SER A 128 -6.84 1.20 -0.87
CA SER A 128 -8.09 1.12 -1.64
C SER A 128 -8.98 0.01 -1.13
N LEU A 129 -8.39 -1.14 -0.80
CA LEU A 129 -9.09 -2.30 -0.29
C LEU A 129 -9.71 -2.02 1.08
N THR A 130 -8.95 -1.44 2.04
CA THR A 130 -9.48 -1.02 3.33
C THR A 130 -10.69 -0.08 3.17
N LEU A 131 -10.59 0.91 2.29
CA LEU A 131 -11.67 1.88 2.08
C LEU A 131 -12.93 1.23 1.49
N LEU A 132 -12.77 0.42 0.45
CA LEU A 132 -13.88 -0.28 -0.21
C LEU A 132 -14.56 -1.30 0.71
N GLN A 133 -13.75 -1.99 1.50
CA GLN A 133 -14.20 -2.97 2.46
C GLN A 133 -15.05 -2.31 3.55
N ARG A 134 -14.58 -1.21 4.15
CA ARG A 134 -15.37 -0.45 5.13
C ARG A 134 -16.69 0.04 4.57
N ARG A 135 -16.69 0.60 3.34
CA ARG A 135 -17.91 1.01 2.66
C ARG A 135 -18.88 -0.16 2.53
N TRP A 136 -18.39 -1.32 2.10
CA TRP A 136 -19.21 -2.54 2.00
C TRP A 136 -19.80 -2.97 3.34
N ILE A 137 -19.04 -2.96 4.44
CA ILE A 137 -19.58 -3.32 5.77
C ILE A 137 -20.73 -2.37 6.13
N HIS A 138 -20.54 -1.07 5.97
CA HIS A 138 -21.60 -0.10 6.25
C HIS A 138 -22.88 -0.37 5.43
N HIS A 139 -22.74 -0.63 4.13
CA HIS A 139 -23.88 -0.93 3.26
C HIS A 139 -24.54 -2.26 3.63
N ARG A 140 -23.75 -3.28 3.95
CA ARG A 140 -24.25 -4.62 4.27
C ARG A 140 -25.17 -4.63 5.50
N PHE A 141 -24.92 -3.75 6.47
CA PHE A 141 -25.71 -3.64 7.69
C PHE A 141 -26.76 -2.51 7.66
N ALA A 142 -26.73 -1.59 6.68
CA ALA A 142 -27.60 -0.42 6.64
C ALA A 142 -29.10 -0.79 6.69
N ASP A 143 -29.52 -1.76 5.87
CA ASP A 143 -30.91 -2.21 5.80
C ASP A 143 -31.40 -2.88 7.11
N MET A 144 -30.46 -3.42 7.89
CA MET A 144 -30.76 -4.14 9.15
C MET A 144 -31.05 -3.18 10.30
N VAL A 145 -30.49 -1.97 10.28
CA VAL A 145 -30.57 -1.01 11.42
C VAL A 145 -32.01 -0.66 11.78
N SER A 146 -32.91 -0.61 10.79
CA SER A 146 -34.34 -0.29 10.98
C SER A 146 -35.10 -1.35 11.79
N VAL A 147 -34.64 -2.61 11.75
CA VAL A 147 -35.30 -3.76 12.39
C VAL A 147 -34.55 -4.20 13.63
N PHE A 148 -33.21 -4.19 13.56
CA PHE A 148 -32.31 -4.64 14.60
C PHE A 148 -31.32 -3.51 14.94
N PRO A 149 -31.63 -2.66 15.94
CA PRO A 149 -30.81 -1.49 16.26
C PRO A 149 -29.34 -1.81 16.58
N ASN A 150 -29.07 -3.00 17.13
CA ASN A 150 -27.71 -3.47 17.41
C ASN A 150 -26.87 -3.68 16.15
N ALA A 151 -27.47 -3.83 14.96
CA ALA A 151 -26.76 -3.92 13.69
C ALA A 151 -25.80 -2.73 13.48
N SER A 152 -26.20 -1.52 13.87
CA SER A 152 -25.34 -0.33 13.73
C SER A 152 -24.12 -0.37 14.68
N ARG A 153 -24.24 -0.98 15.86
CA ARG A 153 -23.12 -1.11 16.81
C ARG A 153 -22.16 -2.20 16.34
N ILE A 154 -22.72 -3.33 15.89
CA ILE A 154 -21.97 -4.45 15.30
C ILE A 154 -21.18 -3.96 14.08
N SER A 155 -21.83 -3.23 13.16
CA SER A 155 -21.16 -2.71 11.96
C SER A 155 -19.96 -1.82 12.29
N ARG A 156 -20.05 -0.99 13.32
CA ARG A 156 -18.93 -0.13 13.77
C ARG A 156 -17.75 -0.94 14.30
N VAL A 157 -18.01 -1.96 15.12
CA VAL A 157 -16.97 -2.87 15.62
C VAL A 157 -16.33 -3.67 14.48
N LEU A 158 -17.12 -4.11 13.50
CA LEU A 158 -16.62 -4.84 12.33
C LEU A 158 -15.80 -3.94 11.39
N VAL A 159 -16.16 -2.67 11.24
CA VAL A 159 -15.33 -1.69 10.50
C VAL A 159 -13.96 -1.50 11.16
N ALA A 160 -13.91 -1.55 12.49
CA ALA A 160 -12.65 -1.51 13.23
C ALA A 160 -11.86 -2.82 13.12
N GLN A 161 -12.54 -3.95 12.90
CA GLN A 161 -11.91 -5.25 12.65
C GLN A 161 -10.96 -5.21 11.43
N GLU A 162 -11.20 -4.39 10.41
CA GLU A 162 -10.30 -4.29 9.25
C GLU A 162 -8.83 -4.02 9.62
N GLN A 163 -8.59 -3.43 10.79
CA GLN A 163 -7.25 -3.12 11.28
C GLN A 163 -6.70 -4.18 12.26
N MET A 164 -7.47 -5.22 12.56
CA MET A 164 -7.21 -6.20 13.62
C MET A 164 -7.59 -7.63 13.19
N SER A 165 -6.79 -8.62 13.60
CA SER A 165 -7.15 -10.03 13.41
C SER A 165 -8.14 -10.49 14.49
N LEU A 166 -9.43 -10.17 14.32
CA LEU A 166 -10.47 -10.79 15.15
C LEU A 166 -10.62 -12.27 14.76
N ARG A 167 -10.74 -13.14 15.76
CA ARG A 167 -11.07 -14.55 15.61
C ARG A 167 -12.43 -14.78 16.26
N LEU A 168 -13.33 -15.34 15.46
CA LEU A 168 -14.66 -15.74 15.90
C LEU A 168 -14.60 -17.18 16.40
N ALA A 169 -15.33 -17.49 17.47
CA ALA A 169 -15.51 -18.86 17.90
C ALA A 169 -16.16 -19.70 16.78
N GLU A 170 -15.59 -20.87 16.50
CA GLU A 170 -16.21 -21.83 15.59
C GLU A 170 -17.33 -22.59 16.29
N THR A 171 -18.39 -22.91 15.54
CA THR A 171 -19.51 -23.70 16.05
C THR A 171 -19.03 -25.13 16.25
N GLY A 172 -18.56 -25.47 17.46
CA GLY A 172 -18.09 -26.82 17.76
C GLY A 172 -17.03 -26.92 18.85
N GLU A 173 -16.22 -25.88 19.07
CA GLU A 173 -15.28 -25.85 20.20
C GLU A 173 -16.03 -25.45 21.47
N GLY A 174 -16.65 -26.43 22.12
CA GLY A 174 -17.29 -26.27 23.44
C GLY A 174 -18.82 -26.20 23.46
N GLY A 175 -19.52 -26.42 22.34
CA GLY A 175 -20.97 -26.63 22.29
C GLY A 175 -21.87 -25.44 22.67
N ASP A 176 -21.31 -24.37 23.24
CA ASP A 176 -22.06 -23.20 23.67
C ASP A 176 -22.32 -22.26 22.49
N ALA A 177 -23.55 -21.75 22.39
CA ALA A 177 -24.03 -20.81 21.37
C ALA A 177 -23.37 -19.43 21.51
N LEU A 178 -22.04 -19.34 21.56
CA LEU A 178 -21.29 -18.18 22.04
C LEU A 178 -21.49 -16.96 21.13
N LEU A 179 -21.24 -17.11 19.83
CA LEU A 179 -21.36 -16.02 18.87
C LEU A 179 -22.83 -15.64 18.64
N GLU A 180 -23.70 -16.65 18.54
CA GLU A 180 -25.13 -16.47 18.36
C GLU A 180 -25.75 -15.75 19.57
N SER A 181 -25.33 -16.11 20.79
CA SER A 181 -25.74 -15.41 22.03
C SER A 181 -25.24 -13.98 22.05
N LEU A 182 -23.98 -13.73 21.64
CA LEU A 182 -23.40 -12.38 21.58
C LEU A 182 -24.19 -11.46 20.63
N ILE A 183 -24.76 -12.01 19.56
CA ILE A 183 -25.57 -11.26 18.60
C ILE A 183 -27.01 -11.06 19.11
N VAL A 184 -27.69 -12.14 19.55
CA VAL A 184 -29.14 -12.12 19.78
C VAL A 184 -29.55 -11.60 21.15
N LEU A 185 -28.80 -11.97 22.19
CA LEU A 185 -29.25 -11.73 23.57
C LEU A 185 -29.24 -10.23 23.89
N PRO A 186 -30.31 -9.70 24.51
CA PRO A 186 -30.43 -8.29 24.82
C PRO A 186 -29.42 -7.81 25.87
N GLU A 187 -28.88 -8.70 26.71
CA GLU A 187 -27.84 -8.37 27.70
C GLU A 187 -26.53 -7.97 27.05
N ASN A 188 -26.25 -8.50 25.86
CA ASN A 188 -25.03 -8.22 25.09
C ASN A 188 -25.08 -6.88 24.34
N GLU A 189 -26.22 -6.19 24.36
CA GLU A 189 -26.35 -4.82 23.85
C GLU A 189 -25.27 -3.89 24.42
N LYS A 190 -25.05 -3.99 25.75
CA LYS A 190 -24.05 -3.18 26.47
C LYS A 190 -22.62 -3.53 26.06
N TRP A 191 -22.35 -4.78 25.71
CA TRP A 191 -21.04 -5.23 25.24
C TRP A 191 -20.69 -4.53 23.92
N TRP A 192 -21.60 -4.55 22.94
CA TRP A 192 -21.41 -3.90 21.64
C TRP A 192 -21.33 -2.38 21.76
N GLU A 193 -22.17 -1.79 22.59
CA GLU A 193 -22.16 -0.34 22.86
C GLU A 193 -20.83 0.12 23.46
N THR A 194 -20.41 -0.54 24.53
CA THR A 194 -19.17 -0.17 25.24
C THR A 194 -17.95 -0.37 24.35
N LEU A 195 -17.90 -1.45 23.57
CA LEU A 195 -16.80 -1.68 22.63
C LEU A 195 -16.79 -0.64 21.51
N ALA A 196 -17.94 -0.33 20.92
CA ALA A 196 -18.05 0.69 19.88
C ALA A 196 -17.58 2.06 20.40
N GLU A 197 -18.03 2.49 21.59
CA GLU A 197 -17.60 3.76 22.21
C GLU A 197 -16.08 3.79 22.49
N ARG A 198 -15.51 2.70 22.97
CA ARG A 198 -14.06 2.62 23.28
C ARG A 198 -13.18 2.64 22.02
N ILE A 199 -13.73 2.18 20.89
CA ILE A 199 -13.07 2.13 19.58
C ILE A 199 -13.21 3.47 18.80
N ASP A 200 -14.37 4.14 18.87
CA ASP A 200 -14.67 5.38 18.11
C ASP A 200 -13.83 6.60 18.56
N GLY A 201 -13.07 6.47 19.65
CA GLY A 201 -12.31 7.54 20.28
C GLY A 201 -10.96 7.94 19.63
N GLN A 202 -10.63 7.49 18.41
CA GLN A 202 -9.30 7.76 17.82
C GLN A 202 -9.29 8.67 16.59
N VAL A 203 -8.40 9.65 16.70
CA VAL A 203 -8.29 10.86 15.88
C VAL A 203 -7.91 10.54 14.43
N MET A 204 -8.75 10.96 13.47
CA MET A 204 -8.53 10.86 12.01
C MET A 204 -7.38 11.73 11.47
N TRP A 205 -6.65 12.46 12.32
CA TRP A 205 -5.58 13.38 11.93
C TRP A 205 -4.47 13.46 12.98
N ASN A 206 -3.36 12.78 12.73
CA ASN A 206 -2.13 13.07 13.47
C ASN A 206 -1.54 14.39 12.93
N ILE A 207 -1.52 15.45 13.75
CA ILE A 207 -1.02 16.79 13.37
C ILE A 207 0.34 16.74 12.65
N PRO A 208 1.34 15.95 13.11
CA PRO A 208 2.64 15.84 12.44
C PRO A 208 2.55 15.33 10.99
N ALA A 209 1.67 14.37 10.71
CA ALA A 209 1.51 13.83 9.36
C ALA A 209 0.83 14.84 8.42
N ALA A 210 -0.15 15.59 8.93
CA ALA A 210 -0.78 16.70 8.19
C ALA A 210 0.22 17.80 7.83
N VAL A 211 1.03 18.21 8.82
CA VAL A 211 2.08 19.22 8.66
C VAL A 211 3.17 18.72 7.71
N SER A 212 3.52 17.44 7.76
CA SER A 212 4.49 16.83 6.83
C SER A 212 3.98 16.87 5.38
N ILE A 213 2.71 16.51 5.13
CA ILE A 213 2.12 16.64 3.79
C ILE A 213 2.19 18.09 3.31
N PHE A 214 1.82 19.05 4.17
CA PHE A 214 1.87 20.48 3.82
C PHE A 214 3.29 20.91 3.41
N TRP A 215 4.30 20.59 4.21
CA TRP A 215 5.68 20.94 3.89
C TRP A 215 6.21 20.24 2.64
N THR A 216 5.88 18.96 2.43
CA THR A 216 6.26 18.25 1.21
C THR A 216 5.63 18.87 -0.04
N VAL A 217 4.35 19.27 0.02
CA VAL A 217 3.67 19.96 -1.09
C VAL A 217 4.31 21.32 -1.34
N LEU A 218 4.57 22.11 -0.29
CA LEU A 218 5.19 23.43 -0.44
C LEU A 218 6.60 23.33 -1.03
N ALA A 219 7.42 22.39 -0.53
CA ALA A 219 8.74 22.11 -1.07
C ALA A 219 8.67 21.74 -2.55
N LEU A 220 7.76 20.81 -2.92
CA LEU A 220 7.58 20.41 -4.32
C LEU A 220 7.19 21.60 -5.22
N VAL A 221 6.27 22.46 -4.76
CA VAL A 221 5.86 23.64 -5.54
C VAL A 221 7.04 24.59 -5.76
N PHE A 222 7.79 24.91 -4.70
CA PHE A 222 8.95 25.80 -4.83
C PHE A 222 10.03 25.20 -5.72
N THR A 223 10.36 23.92 -5.55
CA THR A 223 11.33 23.22 -6.40
C THR A 223 10.88 23.19 -7.86
N LEU A 224 9.58 22.97 -8.14
CA LEU A 224 9.05 23.01 -9.50
C LEU A 224 9.12 24.42 -10.11
N VAL A 225 8.77 25.46 -9.35
CA VAL A 225 8.84 26.84 -9.82
C VAL A 225 10.28 27.22 -10.16
N ASP A 226 11.22 26.91 -9.27
CA ASP A 226 12.64 27.19 -9.46
C ASP A 226 13.19 26.49 -10.71
N SER A 227 12.91 25.18 -10.85
CA SER A 227 13.37 24.39 -12.01
C SER A 227 12.78 24.81 -13.37
N ILE A 228 11.63 25.49 -13.39
CA ILE A 228 10.98 25.93 -14.64
C ILE A 228 11.39 27.35 -15.03
N ILE A 229 11.66 28.21 -14.04
CA ILE A 229 11.94 29.64 -14.24
C ILE A 229 13.45 29.91 -14.33
N GLY A 230 14.28 29.10 -13.66
CA GLY A 230 15.74 29.25 -13.65
C GLY A 230 16.36 29.16 -15.04
N SER A 231 17.25 30.11 -15.37
CA SER A 231 17.92 30.20 -16.68
C SER A 231 19.27 29.46 -16.75
N ASP A 232 19.83 29.03 -15.62
CA ASP A 232 21.23 28.58 -15.47
C ASP A 232 21.40 27.07 -15.24
N VAL A 233 20.35 26.26 -15.39
CA VAL A 233 20.39 24.91 -14.84
C VAL A 233 21.08 23.90 -15.77
N ASP A 234 22.14 23.27 -15.26
CA ASP A 234 22.88 22.19 -15.91
C ASP A 234 21.97 20.93 -16.04
N VAL A 235 21.65 20.55 -17.28
CA VAL A 235 20.50 19.67 -17.57
C VAL A 235 20.78 18.19 -17.27
N SER A 236 22.01 17.87 -16.90
CA SER A 236 22.41 16.49 -16.60
C SER A 236 21.82 15.95 -15.29
N PHE A 237 21.23 16.79 -14.41
CA PHE A 237 21.00 16.43 -13.00
C PHE A 237 19.61 16.68 -12.41
N HIS A 238 18.57 16.98 -13.19
CA HIS A 238 17.30 17.37 -12.57
C HIS A 238 16.52 16.21 -11.94
N GLY A 239 16.12 16.39 -10.68
CA GLY A 239 15.31 15.45 -9.91
C GLY A 239 13.83 15.34 -10.28
N HIS A 240 13.35 15.88 -11.41
CA HIS A 240 11.93 15.79 -11.81
C HIS A 240 11.36 14.37 -11.81
N ALA A 241 12.12 13.40 -12.32
CA ALA A 241 11.72 11.99 -12.32
C ALA A 241 11.61 11.43 -10.90
N VAL A 242 12.46 11.90 -9.97
CA VAL A 242 12.35 11.60 -8.53
C VAL A 242 11.07 12.21 -7.98
N GLY A 243 10.81 13.50 -8.22
CA GLY A 243 9.55 14.13 -7.81
C GLY A 243 8.31 13.39 -8.31
N ALA A 244 8.31 12.95 -9.58
CA ALA A 244 7.21 12.21 -10.18
C ALA A 244 7.00 10.83 -9.55
N VAL A 245 8.07 10.03 -9.38
CA VAL A 245 7.95 8.66 -8.86
C VAL A 245 7.47 8.61 -7.40
N TRP A 246 7.73 9.66 -6.60
CA TRP A 246 7.39 9.68 -5.17
C TRP A 246 6.05 10.36 -4.85
N LEU A 247 5.43 11.03 -5.82
CA LEU A 247 4.22 11.85 -5.62
C LEU A 247 3.02 11.06 -5.08
N TRP A 248 2.97 9.75 -5.32
CA TRP A 248 1.93 8.87 -4.78
C TRP A 248 1.86 8.83 -3.25
N LEU A 249 2.95 9.18 -2.56
CA LEU A 249 2.96 9.23 -1.09
C LEU A 249 1.93 10.20 -0.54
N ILE A 250 1.68 11.32 -1.21
CA ILE A 250 0.74 12.36 -0.73
C ILE A 250 -0.67 11.78 -0.53
N PRO A 251 -1.34 11.23 -1.57
CA PRO A 251 -2.67 10.68 -1.38
C PRO A 251 -2.67 9.39 -0.55
N VAL A 252 -1.59 8.60 -0.53
CA VAL A 252 -1.53 7.40 0.32
C VAL A 252 -1.45 7.75 1.80
N VAL A 253 -0.52 8.62 2.22
CA VAL A 253 -0.42 9.08 3.61
C VAL A 253 -1.70 9.82 4.00
N GLY A 254 -2.20 10.71 3.13
CA GLY A 254 -3.46 11.42 3.34
C GLY A 254 -4.68 10.51 3.42
N GLY A 255 -4.70 9.41 2.68
CA GLY A 255 -5.78 8.42 2.69
C GLY A 255 -5.79 7.58 3.95
N TRP A 256 -4.61 7.12 4.39
CA TRP A 256 -4.48 6.37 5.64
C TRP A 256 -4.85 7.21 6.87
N MET A 257 -4.49 8.49 6.90
CA MET A 257 -4.96 9.39 7.95
C MET A 257 -6.48 9.47 7.99
N ARG A 258 -7.11 9.71 6.83
CA ARG A 258 -8.58 9.78 6.74
C ARG A 258 -9.28 8.45 7.05
N ALA A 259 -8.63 7.32 6.79
CA ALA A 259 -9.15 6.03 7.19
C ALA A 259 -9.14 5.88 8.73
N GLY A 260 -8.37 6.65 9.50
CA GLY A 260 -8.36 6.53 10.96
C GLY A 260 -7.83 5.16 11.38
N PHE A 261 -6.49 5.04 11.45
CA PHE A 261 -5.82 3.82 11.88
C PHE A 261 -5.55 3.84 13.38
N GLU A 262 -6.09 2.87 14.13
CA GLU A 262 -5.68 2.65 15.53
C GLU A 262 -4.29 2.01 15.53
N SER A 263 -3.31 2.72 16.07
CA SER A 263 -1.92 2.26 16.11
C SER A 263 -1.61 1.28 17.25
N ASN A 264 -2.60 0.88 18.06
CA ASN A 264 -2.41 0.05 19.26
C ASN A 264 -3.35 -1.16 19.34
N PRO A 265 -3.07 -2.24 18.60
CA PRO A 265 -3.87 -3.48 18.63
C PRO A 265 -3.92 -4.12 20.03
N ALA A 266 -2.88 -3.94 20.84
CA ALA A 266 -2.82 -4.48 22.21
C ALA A 266 -3.75 -3.74 23.19
N ARG A 267 -4.12 -2.48 22.89
CA ARG A 267 -5.16 -1.78 23.64
C ARG A 267 -6.50 -2.44 23.37
N ILE A 268 -6.89 -2.58 22.10
CA ILE A 268 -8.21 -3.13 21.75
C ILE A 268 -8.36 -4.58 22.22
N ALA A 269 -7.32 -5.40 22.12
CA ALA A 269 -7.36 -6.75 22.67
C ALA A 269 -7.67 -6.80 24.16
N ARG A 270 -7.06 -5.90 24.96
CA ARG A 270 -7.38 -5.79 26.39
C ARG A 270 -8.81 -5.35 26.63
N GLU A 271 -9.34 -4.44 25.81
CA GLU A 271 -10.74 -4.02 25.91
C GLU A 271 -11.71 -5.15 25.57
N VAL A 272 -11.42 -5.94 24.54
CA VAL A 272 -12.21 -7.12 24.16
C VAL A 272 -12.17 -8.18 25.25
N ASP A 273 -10.99 -8.45 25.81
CA ASP A 273 -10.83 -9.42 26.91
C ASP A 273 -11.56 -8.97 28.18
N ASP A 274 -11.47 -7.69 28.57
CA ASP A 274 -12.22 -7.11 29.68
C ASP A 274 -13.74 -7.25 29.50
N LEU A 275 -14.25 -6.93 28.31
CA LEU A 275 -15.68 -7.03 28.03
C LEU A 275 -16.17 -8.48 27.95
N ASN A 276 -15.34 -9.39 27.43
CA ASN A 276 -15.60 -10.82 27.45
C ASN A 276 -15.76 -11.37 28.88
N GLU A 277 -15.06 -10.80 29.87
CA GLU A 277 -15.16 -11.20 31.27
C GLU A 277 -16.29 -10.50 32.02
N THR A 278 -16.60 -9.25 31.69
CA THR A 278 -17.49 -8.40 32.50
C THR A 278 -18.90 -8.25 31.93
N ALA A 279 -19.08 -8.40 30.62
CA ALA A 279 -20.30 -7.99 29.93
C ALA A 279 -20.81 -8.98 28.87
N ALA A 280 -20.11 -10.09 28.61
CA ALA A 280 -20.56 -11.11 27.66
C ALA A 280 -21.46 -12.15 28.33
N PHE A 281 -22.65 -12.35 27.79
CA PHE A 281 -23.66 -13.31 28.24
C PHE A 281 -23.90 -14.41 27.21
N VAL A 282 -24.17 -15.62 27.70
CA VAL A 282 -24.41 -16.82 26.88
C VAL A 282 -25.71 -17.51 27.28
N ALA A 283 -26.41 -18.05 26.29
CA ALA A 283 -27.59 -18.89 26.51
C ALA A 283 -27.16 -20.26 27.07
N ARG A 284 -27.92 -20.80 28.01
CA ARG A 284 -27.59 -22.06 28.70
C ARG A 284 -28.19 -23.28 27.98
N HIS A 285 -27.56 -24.42 28.21
CA HIS A 285 -28.14 -25.72 27.91
C HIS A 285 -29.19 -26.09 28.98
N GLY A 286 -30.29 -26.73 28.56
CA GLY A 286 -31.40 -27.14 29.44
C GLY A 286 -32.65 -26.27 29.26
N ASP A 287 -33.53 -26.22 30.25
CA ASP A 287 -34.86 -25.59 30.15
C ASP A 287 -34.93 -24.14 30.67
N SER A 288 -33.78 -23.55 31.04
CA SER A 288 -33.71 -22.20 31.59
C SER A 288 -33.44 -21.16 30.52
N ASP A 289 -34.35 -20.18 30.42
CA ASP A 289 -34.23 -19.03 29.51
C ASP A 289 -33.36 -17.90 30.10
N VAL A 290 -32.78 -18.10 31.29
CA VAL A 290 -31.98 -17.09 31.97
C VAL A 290 -30.54 -17.18 31.47
N PRO A 291 -30.01 -16.14 30.81
CA PRO A 291 -28.62 -16.15 30.34
C PRO A 291 -27.64 -16.21 31.52
N ALA A 292 -26.45 -16.74 31.28
CA ALA A 292 -25.33 -16.71 32.23
C ALA A 292 -24.23 -15.78 31.73
N LEU A 293 -23.45 -15.23 32.65
CA LEU A 293 -22.22 -14.54 32.30
C LEU A 293 -21.22 -15.57 31.73
N ALA A 294 -20.60 -15.26 30.59
CA ALA A 294 -19.76 -16.20 29.85
C ALA A 294 -18.61 -16.73 30.71
N ARG A 295 -17.94 -15.88 31.51
CA ARG A 295 -16.81 -16.29 32.35
C ARG A 295 -17.14 -17.38 33.36
N ASP A 296 -18.39 -17.43 33.85
CA ASP A 296 -18.80 -18.34 34.91
C ASP A 296 -19.22 -19.71 34.33
N HIS A 297 -19.39 -19.79 33.01
CA HIS A 297 -19.93 -20.96 32.33
C HIS A 297 -18.96 -21.57 31.31
N THR A 298 -18.11 -20.76 30.66
CA THR A 298 -17.25 -21.18 29.56
C THR A 298 -15.85 -20.58 29.67
N LEU A 299 -14.84 -21.40 29.32
CA LEU A 299 -13.47 -20.91 29.10
C LEU A 299 -13.31 -20.29 27.71
N TYR A 300 -14.20 -20.64 26.78
CA TYR A 300 -14.22 -20.14 25.41
C TYR A 300 -14.87 -18.75 25.33
N ARG A 301 -14.41 -17.95 24.36
CA ARG A 301 -14.89 -16.58 24.10
C ARG A 301 -15.43 -16.48 22.68
N ALA A 302 -16.56 -15.79 22.51
CA ALA A 302 -17.21 -15.61 21.22
C ALA A 302 -16.33 -14.85 20.21
N LEU A 303 -15.59 -13.84 20.68
CA LEU A 303 -14.75 -12.96 19.88
C LEU A 303 -13.43 -12.74 20.61
N THR A 304 -12.32 -12.96 19.92
CA THR A 304 -10.97 -12.78 20.46
C THR A 304 -10.12 -11.95 19.49
N VAL A 305 -9.19 -11.17 20.01
CA VAL A 305 -8.23 -10.41 19.20
C VAL A 305 -6.90 -11.12 19.26
N ASN A 306 -6.35 -11.55 18.13
CA ASN A 306 -5.03 -12.16 18.15
C ASN A 306 -3.92 -11.08 18.11
N VAL A 307 -3.28 -10.85 19.26
CA VAL A 307 -2.13 -9.93 19.36
C VAL A 307 -0.79 -10.66 19.22
N ARG A 308 -0.78 -11.99 19.37
CA ARG A 308 0.46 -12.76 19.30
C ARG A 308 0.75 -13.08 17.84
N GLY A 309 1.69 -12.32 17.27
CA GLY A 309 2.21 -12.56 15.93
C GLY A 309 2.69 -13.99 15.79
N THR A 310 1.90 -14.82 15.10
CA THR A 310 2.28 -16.17 14.69
C THR A 310 3.32 -16.15 13.55
N GLY A 311 3.71 -14.95 13.09
CA GLY A 311 4.51 -14.73 11.90
C GLY A 311 3.71 -14.75 10.60
N GLN A 312 2.38 -14.91 10.67
CA GLN A 312 1.48 -14.88 9.52
C GLN A 312 1.05 -13.46 9.18
N ASP A 313 0.95 -13.16 7.88
CA ASP A 313 0.61 -11.82 7.38
C ASP A 313 -0.81 -11.37 7.77
N GLU A 314 -1.74 -12.32 7.86
CA GLU A 314 -3.12 -12.09 8.26
C GLU A 314 -3.24 -11.59 9.70
N ASP A 315 -2.32 -11.99 10.57
CA ASP A 315 -2.30 -11.57 11.97
C ASP A 315 -1.56 -10.23 12.14
N CYS A 316 -0.90 -9.69 11.11
CA CYS A 316 -0.12 -8.46 11.23
C CYS A 316 -1.01 -7.21 11.06
N PRO A 317 -1.21 -6.40 12.11
CA PRO A 317 -2.16 -5.27 12.11
C PRO A 317 -1.73 -4.09 11.22
N ALA A 318 -0.49 -4.06 10.73
CA ALA A 318 -0.05 -2.94 9.89
C ALA A 318 -0.89 -2.87 8.58
N PRO A 319 -1.30 -1.67 8.12
CA PRO A 319 -2.26 -1.55 7.02
C PRO A 319 -1.78 -2.12 5.69
N ILE A 320 -0.46 -2.13 5.46
CA ILE A 320 0.12 -2.71 4.25
C ILE A 320 -0.22 -4.19 4.08
N PHE A 321 -0.49 -4.92 5.16
CA PHE A 321 -0.84 -6.35 5.14
C PHE A 321 -2.32 -6.64 4.85
N GLU A 322 -3.12 -5.62 4.50
CA GLU A 322 -4.54 -5.81 4.17
C GLU A 322 -4.76 -6.82 3.03
N TYR A 323 -3.81 -6.92 2.10
CA TYR A 323 -3.84 -7.92 1.03
C TYR A 323 -3.96 -9.37 1.54
N ALA A 324 -3.53 -9.65 2.77
CA ALA A 324 -3.59 -10.98 3.37
C ALA A 324 -4.93 -11.25 4.08
N ARG A 325 -5.57 -10.21 4.64
CA ARG A 325 -6.77 -10.35 5.47
C ARG A 325 -8.08 -10.44 4.70
N ILE A 326 -8.12 -9.85 3.50
CA ILE A 326 -9.35 -9.61 2.74
C ILE A 326 -10.34 -10.78 2.73
N PHE A 327 -9.90 -12.01 2.44
CA PHE A 327 -10.82 -13.13 2.36
C PHE A 327 -11.33 -13.58 3.72
N LYS A 328 -10.42 -13.75 4.70
CA LYS A 328 -10.76 -14.16 6.06
C LYS A 328 -11.69 -13.14 6.73
N THR A 329 -11.33 -11.87 6.68
CA THR A 329 -12.10 -10.77 7.24
C THR A 329 -13.46 -10.63 6.56
N SER A 330 -13.50 -10.69 5.22
CA SER A 330 -14.79 -10.64 4.53
C SER A 330 -15.69 -11.84 4.85
N ALA A 331 -15.13 -13.05 4.97
CA ALA A 331 -15.89 -14.25 5.34
C ALA A 331 -16.44 -14.15 6.77
N GLN A 332 -15.65 -13.64 7.71
CA GLN A 332 -16.08 -13.40 9.10
C GLN A 332 -17.21 -12.37 9.17
N VAL A 333 -17.09 -11.26 8.47
CA VAL A 333 -18.14 -10.23 8.41
C VAL A 333 -19.41 -10.80 7.77
N GLU A 334 -19.29 -11.52 6.65
CA GLU A 334 -20.46 -12.10 5.98
C GLU A 334 -21.16 -13.11 6.87
N ARG A 335 -20.42 -13.92 7.65
CA ARG A 335 -21.01 -14.84 8.62
C ARG A 335 -21.85 -14.12 9.67
N ILE A 336 -21.34 -13.03 10.24
CA ILE A 336 -22.08 -12.22 11.22
C ILE A 336 -23.28 -11.51 10.57
N ALA A 337 -23.10 -10.99 9.36
CA ALA A 337 -24.18 -10.34 8.61
C ALA A 337 -25.32 -11.31 8.30
N LEU A 338 -25.02 -12.55 7.91
CA LEU A 338 -26.03 -13.59 7.65
C LEU A 338 -26.78 -13.99 8.92
N MET A 339 -26.10 -14.07 10.07
CA MET A 339 -26.76 -14.28 11.38
C MET A 339 -27.69 -13.10 11.72
N CYS A 340 -27.24 -11.87 11.52
CA CYS A 340 -28.06 -10.67 11.73
C CYS A 340 -29.26 -10.60 10.77
N ASP A 341 -29.10 -11.05 9.52
CA ASP A 341 -30.20 -11.16 8.55
C ASP A 341 -31.25 -12.17 9.01
N ALA A 342 -30.83 -13.35 9.50
CA ALA A 342 -31.73 -14.36 10.04
C ALA A 342 -32.53 -13.81 11.23
N VAL A 343 -31.85 -13.09 12.15
CA VAL A 343 -32.50 -12.37 13.25
C VAL A 343 -33.50 -11.35 12.75
N CYS A 344 -33.15 -10.54 11.75
CA CYS A 344 -34.05 -9.55 11.16
C CYS A 344 -35.29 -10.21 10.51
N GLU A 345 -35.12 -11.36 9.87
CA GLU A 345 -36.23 -12.10 9.27
C GLU A 345 -37.23 -12.58 10.33
N HIS A 346 -36.75 -13.20 11.42
CA HIS A 346 -37.62 -13.61 12.52
C HIS A 346 -38.27 -12.43 13.24
N LEU A 347 -37.53 -11.32 13.44
CA LEU A 347 -38.09 -10.09 14.01
C LEU A 347 -39.22 -9.50 13.14
N ARG A 348 -39.08 -9.49 11.81
CA ARG A 348 -40.13 -9.05 10.88
C ARG A 348 -41.37 -9.96 10.94
N ARG A 349 -41.16 -11.27 11.10
CA ARG A 349 -42.23 -12.27 11.25
C ARG A 349 -42.86 -12.28 12.65
N ARG A 350 -42.28 -11.54 13.61
CA ARG A 350 -42.67 -11.53 15.03
C ARG A 350 -42.59 -12.93 15.64
N GLU A 351 -41.48 -13.62 15.38
CA GLU A 351 -41.19 -14.94 15.96
C GLU A 351 -40.17 -14.78 17.10
N PRO A 352 -40.49 -15.17 18.35
CA PRO A 352 -39.53 -15.15 19.43
C PRO A 352 -38.53 -16.32 19.29
N VAL A 353 -37.37 -16.21 19.94
CA VAL A 353 -36.32 -17.25 19.93
C VAL A 353 -36.87 -18.60 20.39
N ALA A 354 -37.60 -18.61 21.51
CA ALA A 354 -38.30 -19.78 22.02
C ALA A 354 -39.69 -19.99 21.37
N PHE A 355 -39.81 -19.89 20.04
CA PHE A 355 -41.10 -19.94 19.32
C PHE A 355 -41.95 -21.19 19.61
N ALA A 356 -41.31 -22.30 19.98
CA ALA A 356 -42.02 -23.54 20.34
C ALA A 356 -42.68 -23.48 21.72
N ARG A 357 -42.21 -22.58 22.60
CA ARG A 357 -42.64 -22.47 24.00
C ARG A 357 -43.31 -21.13 24.33
N ARG A 358 -43.12 -20.11 23.51
CA ARG A 358 -43.54 -18.72 23.78
C ARG A 358 -44.10 -18.02 22.55
N GLU A 359 -45.15 -17.24 22.74
CA GLU A 359 -45.69 -16.31 21.74
C GLU A 359 -45.00 -14.94 21.79
N TRP A 360 -45.11 -14.16 20.71
CA TRP A 360 -44.50 -12.85 20.63
C TRP A 360 -45.10 -11.86 21.63
N SER A 361 -44.28 -11.36 22.55
CA SER A 361 -44.68 -10.35 23.53
C SER A 361 -44.43 -8.94 23.03
N ILE A 362 -45.48 -8.12 22.98
CA ILE A 362 -45.37 -6.68 22.66
C ILE A 362 -44.91 -5.89 23.89
N THR A 363 -45.31 -6.33 25.10
CA THR A 363 -45.04 -5.63 26.36
C THR A 363 -43.60 -5.82 26.85
N SER A 364 -42.97 -6.94 26.48
CA SER A 364 -41.58 -7.24 26.84
C SER A 364 -40.77 -7.66 25.61
N PRO A 365 -40.40 -6.73 24.72
CA PRO A 365 -39.71 -7.06 23.46
C PRO A 365 -38.38 -7.80 23.67
N LYS A 366 -37.66 -7.47 24.75
CA LYS A 366 -36.38 -8.11 25.10
C LYS A 366 -36.54 -9.58 25.46
N ASP A 367 -37.67 -9.98 26.03
CA ASP A 367 -37.93 -11.38 26.38
C ASP A 367 -38.17 -12.25 25.14
N ASN A 368 -38.53 -11.67 24.00
CA ASN A 368 -38.66 -12.42 22.74
C ASN A 368 -37.30 -12.89 22.20
N LEU A 369 -36.21 -12.25 22.64
CA LEU A 369 -34.84 -12.56 22.23
C LEU A 369 -34.12 -13.51 23.18
N ARG A 370 -34.81 -14.02 24.21
CA ARG A 370 -34.27 -14.98 25.16
C ARG A 370 -34.72 -16.40 24.83
N GLY A 371 -33.83 -17.35 25.06
CA GLY A 371 -34.09 -18.77 24.88
C GLY A 371 -32.89 -19.61 25.30
N THR A 372 -33.03 -20.91 25.13
CA THR A 372 -31.98 -21.90 25.39
C THR A 372 -30.90 -21.86 24.31
N ALA A 373 -29.72 -22.43 24.58
CA ALA A 373 -28.61 -22.44 23.63
C ALA A 373 -29.01 -23.01 22.24
N SER A 374 -29.80 -24.08 22.21
CA SER A 374 -30.24 -24.71 20.96
C SER A 374 -31.25 -23.86 20.19
N GLU A 375 -32.13 -23.14 20.89
CA GLU A 375 -33.09 -22.20 20.29
C GLU A 375 -32.36 -20.98 19.72
N VAL A 376 -31.37 -20.44 20.43
CA VAL A 376 -30.55 -19.32 19.96
C VAL A 376 -29.74 -19.70 18.72
N VAL A 377 -29.12 -20.88 18.70
CA VAL A 377 -28.40 -21.38 17.50
C VAL A 377 -29.36 -21.51 16.31
N ARG A 378 -30.56 -22.05 16.55
CA ARG A 378 -31.57 -22.21 15.48
C ARG A 378 -32.05 -20.85 14.97
N TYR A 379 -32.23 -19.89 15.85
CA TYR A 379 -32.68 -18.53 15.50
C TYR A 379 -31.66 -17.78 14.61
N CYS A 380 -30.37 -18.07 14.79
CA CYS A 380 -29.29 -17.53 13.96
C CYS A 380 -28.93 -18.42 12.75
N ALA A 381 -29.59 -19.58 12.59
CA ALA A 381 -29.21 -20.53 11.57
C ALA A 381 -29.51 -19.98 10.17
N THR A 382 -28.52 -20.04 9.28
CA THR A 382 -28.64 -19.61 7.89
C THR A 382 -28.56 -20.82 6.95
N SER A 383 -29.41 -20.85 5.93
CA SER A 383 -29.32 -21.80 4.81
C SER A 383 -28.39 -21.32 3.69
N ARG A 384 -27.87 -20.09 3.79
CA ARG A 384 -27.00 -19.45 2.79
C ARG A 384 -25.55 -19.53 3.27
N GLY A 385 -24.79 -20.47 2.72
CA GLY A 385 -23.34 -20.52 2.88
C GLY A 385 -22.67 -20.31 1.52
N SER A 386 -21.97 -19.20 1.34
CA SER A 386 -21.03 -19.02 0.24
C SER A 386 -19.61 -19.10 0.79
N HIS A 387 -18.73 -19.83 0.12
CA HIS A 387 -17.31 -19.87 0.45
C HIS A 387 -16.65 -18.47 0.33
N TRP A 388 -17.20 -17.61 -0.53
CA TRP A 388 -16.70 -16.25 -0.74
C TRP A 388 -17.75 -15.24 -0.29
N ALA A 389 -17.31 -14.22 0.44
CA ALA A 389 -18.17 -13.08 0.77
C ALA A 389 -18.67 -12.36 -0.49
N GLN A 390 -19.89 -11.82 -0.42
CA GLN A 390 -20.52 -11.16 -1.56
C GLN A 390 -19.68 -9.95 -2.02
N GLY A 391 -19.39 -9.87 -3.32
CA GLY A 391 -18.66 -8.73 -3.90
C GLY A 391 -17.17 -8.66 -3.54
N VAL A 392 -16.57 -9.70 -2.96
CA VAL A 392 -15.13 -9.68 -2.62
C VAL A 392 -14.23 -9.46 -3.85
N TRP A 393 -14.52 -10.14 -4.97
CA TRP A 393 -13.75 -10.00 -6.21
C TRP A 393 -13.92 -8.64 -6.88
N GLU A 394 -15.11 -8.02 -6.76
CA GLU A 394 -15.34 -6.68 -7.27
C GLU A 394 -14.49 -5.65 -6.53
N ARG A 395 -14.42 -5.74 -5.19
CA ARG A 395 -13.56 -4.87 -4.37
C ARG A 395 -12.08 -5.07 -4.67
N ILE A 396 -11.64 -6.32 -4.84
CA ILE A 396 -10.28 -6.65 -5.29
C ILE A 396 -10.00 -6.03 -6.67
N GLY A 397 -10.95 -6.13 -7.60
CA GLY A 397 -10.84 -5.57 -8.95
C GLY A 397 -10.66 -4.05 -8.95
N TYR A 398 -11.50 -3.32 -8.21
CA TYR A 398 -11.38 -1.88 -8.08
C TYR A 398 -10.07 -1.47 -7.39
N ALA A 399 -9.69 -2.15 -6.29
CA ALA A 399 -8.43 -1.87 -5.60
C ALA A 399 -7.20 -2.16 -6.48
N ALA A 400 -7.23 -3.22 -7.29
CA ALA A 400 -6.19 -3.54 -8.24
C ALA A 400 -6.08 -2.47 -9.35
N PHE A 401 -7.22 -2.02 -9.88
CA PHE A 401 -7.25 -0.97 -10.89
C PHE A 401 -6.62 0.34 -10.37
N THR A 402 -7.03 0.81 -9.19
CA THR A 402 -6.49 2.05 -8.60
C THR A 402 -5.00 1.91 -8.29
N ALA A 403 -4.56 0.75 -7.80
CA ALA A 403 -3.17 0.44 -7.53
C ALA A 403 -2.27 0.51 -8.77
N ILE A 404 -2.65 -0.20 -9.83
CA ILE A 404 -1.88 -0.23 -11.08
C ILE A 404 -1.91 1.14 -11.76
N PHE A 405 -3.07 1.80 -11.80
CA PHE A 405 -3.21 3.15 -12.35
C PHE A 405 -2.26 4.13 -11.65
N MET A 406 -2.30 4.17 -10.32
CA MET A 406 -1.48 5.09 -9.55
C MET A 406 0.02 4.79 -9.69
N GLN A 407 0.41 3.52 -9.57
CA GLN A 407 1.80 3.07 -9.70
C GLN A 407 2.41 3.44 -11.06
N TRP A 408 1.67 3.18 -12.15
CA TRP A 408 2.18 3.39 -13.49
C TRP A 408 2.03 4.84 -13.96
N ILE A 409 1.13 5.64 -13.39
CA ILE A 409 1.16 7.09 -13.63
C ILE A 409 2.43 7.71 -13.05
N THR A 410 2.77 7.42 -11.80
CA THR A 410 3.95 8.02 -11.16
C THR A 410 5.25 7.46 -11.71
N THR A 411 5.38 6.14 -11.77
CA THR A 411 6.58 5.48 -12.30
C THR A 411 6.70 5.68 -13.81
N GLY A 412 5.59 5.61 -14.55
CA GLY A 412 5.59 5.85 -15.99
C GLY A 412 5.92 7.29 -16.34
N ALA A 413 5.49 8.28 -15.55
CA ALA A 413 5.92 9.67 -15.72
C ALA A 413 7.43 9.83 -15.48
N ALA A 414 7.99 9.18 -14.45
CA ALA A 414 9.44 9.19 -14.21
C ALA A 414 10.24 8.55 -15.36
N VAL A 415 9.75 7.41 -15.88
CA VAL A 415 10.31 6.76 -17.09
C VAL A 415 10.19 7.67 -18.29
N TYR A 416 9.02 8.28 -18.52
CA TYR A 416 8.78 9.18 -19.65
C TYR A 416 9.69 10.41 -19.62
N ILE A 417 9.80 11.06 -18.46
CA ILE A 417 10.71 12.20 -18.23
C ILE A 417 12.13 11.79 -18.58
N THR A 418 12.64 10.70 -18.03
CA THR A 418 14.04 10.28 -18.28
C THR A 418 14.27 9.71 -19.67
N TYR A 419 13.24 9.15 -20.32
CA TYR A 419 13.32 8.61 -21.67
C TYR A 419 13.38 9.70 -22.74
N GLN A 420 12.70 10.82 -22.51
CA GLN A 420 12.59 11.93 -23.47
C GLN A 420 13.59 13.06 -23.22
N THR A 421 14.53 12.91 -22.28
CA THR A 421 15.42 14.01 -21.85
C THR A 421 16.90 13.63 -21.90
N PRO A 422 17.75 14.47 -22.51
CA PRO A 422 17.65 14.97 -23.88
C PRO A 422 18.09 13.92 -24.91
N THR A 423 18.84 12.89 -24.50
CA THR A 423 19.03 11.69 -25.32
C THR A 423 17.74 10.89 -25.29
N THR A 424 17.03 10.80 -26.41
CA THR A 424 15.78 10.03 -26.45
C THR A 424 16.10 8.53 -26.48
N GLY A 425 15.53 7.77 -25.55
CA GLY A 425 15.69 6.32 -25.50
C GLY A 425 15.79 5.75 -24.08
N LEU A 426 15.79 4.43 -24.00
CA LEU A 426 16.00 3.69 -22.76
C LEU A 426 17.50 3.69 -22.39
N GLY A 427 17.88 4.50 -21.41
CA GLY A 427 19.21 4.50 -20.79
C GLY A 427 19.21 3.85 -19.40
N CYS A 428 20.32 3.98 -18.67
CA CYS A 428 20.43 3.44 -17.32
C CYS A 428 19.36 4.01 -16.38
N ARG A 429 19.08 5.32 -16.46
CA ARG A 429 18.13 6.00 -15.55
C ARG A 429 16.68 5.55 -15.79
N SER A 430 16.19 5.73 -17.01
CA SER A 430 14.83 5.35 -17.41
C SER A 430 14.59 3.85 -17.27
N GLY A 431 15.58 3.03 -17.62
CA GLY A 431 15.50 1.59 -17.45
C GLY A 431 15.46 1.16 -15.99
N ALA A 432 16.16 1.85 -15.10
CA ALA A 432 16.14 1.55 -13.68
C ALA A 432 14.81 1.95 -12.99
N PHE A 433 14.16 3.05 -13.42
CA PHE A 433 12.77 3.35 -13.02
C PHE A 433 11.77 2.32 -13.59
N LEU A 434 11.97 1.86 -14.83
CA LEU A 434 11.13 0.81 -15.43
C LEU A 434 11.23 -0.50 -14.65
N ILE A 435 12.45 -0.93 -14.29
CA ILE A 435 12.70 -2.10 -13.45
C ILE A 435 12.00 -1.94 -12.10
N TYR A 436 12.10 -0.76 -11.46
CA TYR A 436 11.38 -0.47 -10.22
C TYR A 436 9.86 -0.69 -10.36
N GLY A 437 9.26 -0.15 -11.43
CA GLY A 437 7.83 -0.30 -11.71
C GLY A 437 7.38 -1.75 -11.90
N ILE A 438 8.17 -2.52 -12.65
CA ILE A 438 7.90 -3.94 -12.92
C ILE A 438 8.02 -4.76 -11.64
N ILE A 439 9.10 -4.63 -10.87
CA ILE A 439 9.32 -5.39 -9.64
C ILE A 439 8.24 -5.06 -8.60
N ALA A 440 7.86 -3.78 -8.48
CA ALA A 440 6.77 -3.36 -7.60
C ALA A 440 5.44 -4.05 -7.96
N THR A 441 5.12 -4.14 -9.25
CA THR A 441 3.90 -4.81 -9.76
C THR A 441 3.95 -6.32 -9.52
N ILE A 442 5.08 -6.97 -9.81
CA ILE A 442 5.28 -8.40 -9.59
C ILE A 442 5.15 -8.73 -8.10
N SER A 443 5.79 -7.95 -7.23
CA SER A 443 5.72 -8.15 -5.78
C SER A 443 4.28 -8.12 -5.27
N TRP A 444 3.51 -7.09 -5.63
CA TRP A 444 2.08 -7.00 -5.29
C TRP A 444 1.28 -8.20 -5.79
N PHE A 445 1.48 -8.59 -7.05
CA PHE A 445 0.76 -9.71 -7.66
C PHE A 445 1.07 -11.04 -6.96
N LEU A 446 2.34 -11.31 -6.64
CA LEU A 446 2.74 -12.53 -5.93
C LEU A 446 2.08 -12.61 -4.55
N LEU A 447 2.01 -11.48 -3.83
CA LEU A 447 1.39 -11.41 -2.51
C LEU A 447 -0.13 -11.65 -2.56
N LEU A 448 -0.81 -11.01 -3.52
CA LEU A 448 -2.24 -11.22 -3.73
C LEU A 448 -2.55 -12.66 -4.17
N LEU A 449 -1.77 -13.20 -5.12
CA LEU A 449 -1.93 -14.56 -5.62
C LEU A 449 -1.73 -15.58 -4.49
N ALA A 450 -0.72 -15.39 -3.65
CA ALA A 450 -0.48 -16.28 -2.52
C ALA A 450 -1.65 -16.31 -1.54
N THR A 451 -2.26 -15.16 -1.26
CA THR A 451 -3.44 -15.08 -0.38
C THR A 451 -4.67 -15.74 -1.03
N ALA A 452 -4.90 -15.51 -2.32
CA ALA A 452 -6.01 -16.13 -3.05
C ALA A 452 -5.88 -17.67 -3.09
N LEU A 453 -4.67 -18.18 -3.34
CA LEU A 453 -4.38 -19.62 -3.32
C LEU A 453 -4.52 -20.22 -1.92
N SER A 454 -4.02 -19.50 -0.88
CA SER A 454 -4.12 -19.93 0.51
C SER A 454 -5.59 -20.14 0.88
N HIS A 455 -6.44 -19.15 0.62
CA HIS A 455 -7.87 -19.23 0.95
C HIS A 455 -8.62 -20.24 0.07
N ALA A 456 -8.29 -20.38 -1.22
CA ALA A 456 -8.90 -21.40 -2.08
C ALA A 456 -8.54 -22.84 -1.67
N SER A 457 -7.41 -23.02 -0.97
CA SER A 457 -6.97 -24.33 -0.48
C SER A 457 -7.55 -24.73 0.87
N GLU A 458 -8.16 -23.79 1.59
CA GLU A 458 -8.81 -24.06 2.88
C GLU A 458 -10.11 -24.85 2.65
N SER A 459 -10.10 -26.14 2.99
CA SER A 459 -11.33 -26.96 2.98
C SER A 459 -12.05 -26.84 4.32
N PRO A 460 -13.33 -26.41 4.35
CA PRO A 460 -14.12 -26.43 5.58
C PRO A 460 -14.38 -27.89 5.98
N GLY A 461 -13.72 -28.37 7.04
CA GLY A 461 -14.11 -29.61 7.74
C GLY A 461 -13.12 -30.78 7.79
N SER A 462 -11.87 -30.67 7.32
CA SER A 462 -10.89 -31.76 7.44
C SER A 462 -9.85 -31.51 8.53
N GLY A 463 -9.95 -32.21 9.66
CA GLY A 463 -9.02 -32.12 10.80
C GLY A 463 -7.59 -32.63 10.53
N HIS A 464 -7.31 -33.12 9.32
CA HIS A 464 -5.97 -33.56 8.92
C HIS A 464 -5.59 -32.96 7.55
N PRO A 465 -4.41 -32.31 7.44
CA PRO A 465 -3.97 -31.75 6.19
C PRO A 465 -3.69 -32.87 5.18
N SER A 466 -4.38 -32.84 4.05
CA SER A 466 -4.06 -33.74 2.94
C SER A 466 -2.65 -33.45 2.41
N GLN A 467 -2.01 -34.42 1.76
CA GLN A 467 -0.69 -34.22 1.14
C GLN A 467 -0.70 -33.06 0.13
N ASN A 468 -1.83 -32.84 -0.54
CA ASN A 468 -2.04 -31.69 -1.44
C ASN A 468 -2.03 -30.36 -0.67
N GLN A 469 -2.53 -30.31 0.56
CA GLN A 469 -2.55 -29.09 1.38
C GLN A 469 -1.14 -28.67 1.83
N VAL A 470 -0.24 -29.63 2.09
CA VAL A 470 1.18 -29.32 2.38
C VAL A 470 1.85 -28.67 1.16
N TYR A 471 1.55 -29.17 -0.04
CA TYR A 471 2.07 -28.60 -1.29
C TYR A 471 1.56 -27.16 -1.54
N TYR A 472 0.25 -26.93 -1.39
CA TYR A 472 -0.32 -25.58 -1.51
C TYR A 472 0.25 -24.61 -0.47
N ASN A 473 0.37 -25.03 0.79
CA ASN A 473 0.96 -24.20 1.85
C ASN A 473 2.41 -23.82 1.53
N THR A 474 3.19 -24.77 0.97
CA THR A 474 4.58 -24.52 0.58
C THR A 474 4.67 -23.49 -0.55
N ILE A 475 3.81 -23.62 -1.58
CA ILE A 475 3.74 -22.66 -2.69
C ILE A 475 3.35 -21.27 -2.17
N CYS A 476 2.27 -21.17 -1.39
CA CYS A 476 1.78 -19.89 -0.88
C CYS A 476 2.83 -19.20 0.00
N THR A 477 3.52 -19.97 0.85
CA THR A 477 4.61 -19.46 1.69
C THR A 477 5.77 -18.95 0.83
N THR A 478 6.16 -19.72 -0.19
CA THR A 478 7.24 -19.32 -1.11
C THR A 478 6.88 -18.03 -1.85
N LEU A 479 5.68 -17.93 -2.41
CA LEU A 479 5.20 -16.73 -3.10
C LEU A 479 5.19 -15.51 -2.17
N ARG A 480 4.72 -15.66 -0.92
CA ARG A 480 4.72 -14.58 0.08
C ARG A 480 6.14 -14.10 0.40
N ILE A 481 7.06 -15.03 0.67
CA ILE A 481 8.46 -14.70 0.97
C ILE A 481 9.10 -14.00 -0.23
N THR A 482 8.96 -14.55 -1.43
CA THR A 482 9.51 -13.95 -2.65
C THR A 482 8.93 -12.56 -2.89
N GLY A 483 7.62 -12.37 -2.77
CA GLY A 483 6.96 -11.07 -2.91
C GLY A 483 7.52 -10.02 -1.94
N LYS A 484 7.66 -10.38 -0.66
CA LYS A 484 8.23 -9.49 0.38
C LYS A 484 9.69 -9.14 0.13
N VAL A 485 10.51 -10.14 -0.21
CA VAL A 485 11.94 -9.95 -0.50
C VAL A 485 12.12 -9.06 -1.72
N LEU A 486 11.34 -9.28 -2.78
CA LEU A 486 11.36 -8.42 -3.97
C LEU A 486 11.00 -6.99 -3.62
N ALA A 487 9.93 -6.74 -2.85
CA ALA A 487 9.60 -5.38 -2.42
C ALA A 487 10.73 -4.77 -1.58
N ALA A 488 11.29 -5.50 -0.61
CA ALA A 488 12.35 -4.98 0.24
C ALA A 488 13.61 -4.60 -0.56
N LEU A 489 14.02 -5.44 -1.52
CA LEU A 489 15.12 -5.12 -2.42
C LEU A 489 14.76 -3.95 -3.36
N ASN A 490 13.53 -3.87 -3.83
CA ASN A 490 13.07 -2.78 -4.69
C ASN A 490 13.00 -1.44 -3.95
N ALA A 491 12.76 -1.44 -2.64
CA ALA A 491 12.82 -0.25 -1.80
C ALA A 491 14.26 0.27 -1.65
N ILE A 492 15.22 -0.63 -1.48
CA ILE A 492 16.64 -0.27 -1.48
C ILE A 492 17.02 0.26 -2.87
N TRP A 493 16.56 -0.42 -3.93
CA TRP A 493 16.79 -0.01 -5.31
C TRP A 493 16.33 1.41 -5.59
N ILE A 494 15.08 1.77 -5.26
CA ILE A 494 14.55 3.12 -5.55
C ILE A 494 15.27 4.22 -4.76
N VAL A 495 15.66 3.96 -3.50
CA VAL A 495 16.41 4.95 -2.71
C VAL A 495 17.82 5.11 -3.28
N THR A 496 18.53 4.00 -3.56
CA THR A 496 19.87 4.03 -4.16
C THR A 496 19.85 4.66 -5.56
N LEU A 497 18.83 4.36 -6.36
CA LEU A 497 18.56 4.99 -7.66
C LEU A 497 18.52 6.52 -7.50
N CYS A 498 17.68 7.02 -6.61
CA CYS A 498 17.54 8.47 -6.41
C CYS A 498 18.85 9.10 -5.90
N MET A 499 19.62 8.42 -5.02
CA MET A 499 20.94 8.91 -4.61
C MET A 499 21.92 8.97 -5.79
N PHE A 500 21.99 7.90 -6.60
CA PHE A 500 22.92 7.80 -7.73
C PHE A 500 22.64 8.82 -8.83
N GLN A 501 21.39 9.27 -8.95
CA GLN A 501 21.01 10.35 -9.85
C GLN A 501 21.78 11.65 -9.56
N PHE A 502 22.00 11.95 -8.29
CA PHE A 502 22.60 13.21 -7.84
C PHE A 502 24.11 13.13 -7.66
N THR A 503 24.71 11.93 -7.62
CA THR A 503 26.17 11.77 -7.47
C THR A 503 26.94 11.77 -8.78
N GLY A 504 26.25 11.77 -9.93
CA GLY A 504 26.89 11.68 -11.25
C GLY A 504 27.32 10.26 -11.64
N ILE A 505 26.92 9.23 -10.88
CA ILE A 505 27.25 7.82 -11.19
C ILE A 505 26.78 7.39 -12.58
N TRP A 506 25.66 7.95 -13.06
CA TRP A 506 25.13 7.65 -14.39
C TRP A 506 25.64 8.57 -15.49
N ASN A 507 26.57 9.47 -15.18
CA ASN A 507 27.17 10.35 -16.16
C ASN A 507 28.35 9.65 -16.80
N THR A 508 28.05 8.62 -17.57
CA THR A 508 28.98 7.92 -18.45
C THR A 508 28.42 7.95 -19.86
N CYS A 509 29.29 7.84 -20.87
CA CYS A 509 28.84 7.72 -22.25
C CYS A 509 27.79 6.60 -22.41
N PHE A 510 28.02 5.44 -21.80
CA PHE A 510 27.10 4.32 -21.83
C PHE A 510 25.73 4.66 -21.23
N CYS A 511 25.68 5.18 -20.00
CA CYS A 511 24.41 5.38 -19.31
C CYS A 511 23.56 6.51 -19.87
N MET A 512 24.19 7.53 -20.46
CA MET A 512 23.51 8.68 -21.07
C MET A 512 23.09 8.44 -22.53
N SER A 513 23.48 7.32 -23.15
CA SER A 513 23.36 7.14 -24.61
C SER A 513 22.04 6.56 -25.13
N GLY A 514 21.11 6.17 -24.24
CA GLY A 514 19.87 5.49 -24.64
C GLY A 514 20.10 4.10 -25.29
N VAL A 515 21.27 3.49 -25.03
CA VAL A 515 21.77 2.29 -25.71
C VAL A 515 20.83 1.09 -25.64
N TRP A 516 20.07 0.91 -24.57
CA TRP A 516 19.19 -0.25 -24.43
C TRP A 516 18.05 -0.25 -25.45
N SER A 517 17.62 0.93 -25.91
CA SER A 517 16.58 1.04 -26.96
C SER A 517 17.13 1.27 -28.37
N ARG A 518 18.25 2.01 -28.49
CA ARG A 518 18.77 2.43 -29.81
C ARG A 518 19.86 1.52 -30.37
N GLY A 519 20.47 0.67 -29.54
CA GLY A 519 21.58 -0.20 -29.93
C GLY A 519 22.70 0.59 -30.62
N LYS A 520 22.97 0.29 -31.89
CA LYS A 520 24.02 0.95 -32.68
C LYS A 520 23.75 2.43 -32.96
N GLY A 521 22.50 2.88 -32.89
CA GLY A 521 22.10 4.28 -33.08
C GLY A 521 22.13 5.11 -31.79
N ALA A 522 22.79 4.61 -30.74
CA ALA A 522 22.92 5.30 -29.46
C ALA A 522 23.84 6.52 -29.56
N TYR A 523 23.46 7.62 -28.92
CA TYR A 523 24.22 8.86 -28.89
C TYR A 523 24.05 9.56 -27.55
N VAL A 524 24.97 10.44 -27.20
CA VAL A 524 24.97 11.19 -25.95
C VAL A 524 25.00 12.68 -26.26
N MET A 525 24.11 13.44 -25.62
CA MET A 525 24.15 14.90 -25.63
C MET A 525 25.03 15.40 -24.48
N LEU A 526 26.03 16.23 -24.78
CA LEU A 526 27.10 16.59 -23.82
C LEU A 526 27.25 18.10 -23.55
N GLY A 527 26.44 18.96 -24.19
CA GLY A 527 26.58 20.41 -24.02
C GLY A 527 25.44 21.21 -24.64
N LEU A 528 24.22 20.94 -24.19
CA LEU A 528 23.01 21.65 -24.62
C LEU A 528 22.80 22.89 -23.75
N THR A 529 22.47 24.02 -24.39
CA THR A 529 22.09 25.26 -23.69
C THR A 529 20.61 25.22 -23.26
N TRP A 530 20.20 26.09 -22.33
CA TRP A 530 18.80 26.16 -21.90
C TRP A 530 17.82 26.42 -23.06
N ALA A 531 18.17 27.33 -23.98
CA ALA A 531 17.35 27.62 -25.16
C ALA A 531 17.14 26.39 -26.05
N GLU A 532 18.19 25.57 -26.21
CA GLU A 532 18.15 24.33 -26.98
C GLU A 532 17.27 23.26 -26.32
N HIS A 533 17.21 23.20 -24.99
CA HIS A 533 16.27 22.32 -24.28
C HIS A 533 14.81 22.73 -24.48
N VAL A 534 14.54 24.03 -24.48
CA VAL A 534 13.20 24.56 -24.81
C VAL A 534 12.85 24.22 -26.24
N GLN A 535 13.79 24.37 -27.18
CA GLN A 535 13.60 24.00 -28.59
C GLN A 535 13.32 22.50 -28.79
N LEU A 536 13.95 21.63 -28.00
CA LEU A 536 13.69 20.19 -28.00
C LEU A 536 12.37 19.78 -27.34
N GLY A 537 11.64 20.72 -26.73
CA GLY A 537 10.41 20.43 -26.00
C GLY A 537 10.63 19.70 -24.67
N THR A 538 11.88 19.55 -24.22
CA THR A 538 12.27 18.93 -22.95
C THR A 538 11.51 19.53 -21.77
N ARG A 539 11.39 20.86 -21.73
CA ARG A 539 10.61 21.57 -20.70
C ARG A 539 9.14 21.11 -20.69
N ASN A 540 8.53 20.91 -21.86
CA ASN A 540 7.14 20.47 -21.97
C ASN A 540 6.98 19.02 -21.50
N VAL A 541 7.99 18.16 -21.75
CA VAL A 541 8.03 16.78 -21.23
C VAL A 541 8.05 16.79 -19.71
N TRP A 542 8.88 17.62 -19.08
CA TRP A 542 8.97 17.72 -17.62
C TRP A 542 7.68 18.22 -17.01
N ILE A 543 7.14 19.33 -17.53
CA ILE A 543 5.85 19.88 -17.09
C ILE A 543 4.74 18.84 -17.28
N GLY A 544 4.70 18.19 -18.44
CA GLY A 544 3.71 17.16 -18.75
C GLY A 544 3.77 15.96 -17.82
N GLY A 545 4.97 15.44 -17.52
CA GLY A 545 5.15 14.33 -16.59
C GLY A 545 4.74 14.67 -15.17
N MET A 546 5.09 15.87 -14.69
CA MET A 546 4.68 16.33 -13.36
C MET A 546 3.18 16.61 -13.28
N ALA A 547 2.60 17.21 -14.31
CA ALA A 547 1.17 17.46 -14.38
C ALA A 547 0.37 16.16 -14.42
N LEU A 548 0.78 15.17 -15.22
CA LEU A 548 0.16 13.85 -15.27
C LEU A 548 0.16 13.17 -13.89
N THR A 549 1.30 13.21 -13.22
CA THR A 549 1.46 12.64 -11.88
C THR A 549 0.57 13.35 -10.85
N GLY A 550 0.57 14.69 -10.86
CA GLY A 550 -0.28 15.50 -9.99
C GLY A 550 -1.78 15.26 -10.22
N LEU A 551 -2.20 15.14 -11.48
CA LEU A 551 -3.58 14.78 -11.85
C LEU A 551 -3.93 13.37 -11.35
N GLY A 552 -3.05 12.38 -11.53
CA GLY A 552 -3.28 11.02 -11.01
C GLY A 552 -3.45 11.00 -9.48
N ALA A 553 -2.58 11.71 -8.75
CA ALA A 553 -2.69 11.85 -7.30
C ALA A 553 -3.96 12.59 -6.86
N GLY A 554 -4.37 13.61 -7.61
CA GLY A 554 -5.62 14.33 -7.41
C GLY A 554 -6.84 13.44 -7.61
N LEU A 555 -6.89 12.68 -8.71
CA LEU A 555 -7.94 11.71 -9.00
C LEU A 555 -8.03 10.63 -7.92
N TYR A 556 -6.90 10.09 -7.46
CA TYR A 556 -6.89 9.12 -6.38
C TYR A 556 -7.36 9.72 -5.04
N SER A 557 -7.02 10.98 -4.76
CA SER A 557 -7.56 11.71 -3.59
C SER A 557 -9.08 11.91 -3.68
N VAL A 558 -9.61 12.18 -4.87
CA VAL A 558 -11.05 12.28 -5.12
C VAL A 558 -11.73 10.92 -4.93
N PHE A 559 -11.12 9.84 -5.42
CA PHE A 559 -11.59 8.47 -5.17
C PHE A 559 -11.68 8.18 -3.66
N ILE A 560 -10.62 8.47 -2.90
CA ILE A 560 -10.61 8.30 -1.43
C ILE A 560 -11.77 9.08 -0.80
N LYS A 561 -11.95 10.34 -1.19
CA LYS A 561 -13.04 11.19 -0.67
C LYS A 561 -14.42 10.62 -1.03
N PHE A 562 -14.59 10.09 -2.23
CA PHE A 562 -15.85 9.51 -2.69
C PHE A 562 -16.20 8.23 -1.93
N VAL A 563 -15.22 7.34 -1.71
CA VAL A 563 -15.45 6.07 -0.99
C VAL A 563 -15.71 6.30 0.50
N LEU A 564 -15.12 7.35 1.10
CA LEU A 564 -15.31 7.71 2.51
C LEU A 564 -16.58 8.50 2.80
N ARG A 565 -17.29 9.02 1.79
CA ARG A 565 -18.54 9.74 2.06
C ARG A 565 -19.56 8.75 2.65
N PRO A 566 -20.18 9.06 3.80
CA PRO A 566 -21.42 8.38 4.15
C PRO A 566 -22.43 8.67 3.03
N GLU A 567 -23.10 7.62 2.54
CA GLU A 567 -24.26 7.83 1.68
C GLU A 567 -25.38 8.38 2.58
N ASP A 568 -25.93 9.53 2.19
CA ASP A 568 -26.99 10.25 2.91
C ASP A 568 -28.31 9.45 2.95
#